data_AF-A0A0P9TCD9-F1
#
_entry.id   AF-A0A0P9TCD9-F1
#
_cell.length_a   1.000
_cell.length_b   1.000
_cell.length_c   1.000
_cell.angle_alpha   90.00
_cell.angle_beta   90.00
_cell.angle_gamma   90.00
#
_symmetry.space_group_name_H-M   'P 1'
#
loop_
_entity.id
_entity.type
_entity.pdbx_description
1 polymer ?
#
loop_
_entity_poly.entity_id
_entity_poly.type
_entity_poly.pdbx_seq_one_letter_code
_entity_poly.pdbx_strand_id
1 'polypeptide(L)'
;MAASSSIQRSRLPPNNVPLGLRSSGLTHLRVWKFMFTPERLAGRDVHDGRADGPRPCLCHSECASTRLQTDGNCVALKPTESLGKNRERSYTAQRLNGHPRLIPFPPPVRGALQQVFPVRLGWGVVCQDDPRPANLKRTTAPIRIFMEWRLSMSAVITPAEFNDYKVADISLAAWGRRETIIAESEMPALMGLRRKYAGDQPLKGAKILGCIHMTIQTAVLIETLVALGAEVRWSSCNIFSTQDQAAAAIAAAGIPVFAWKGETEEEYEWCIEQTILKDGQPWDANMILDDGGDLTEIIHKKYPAMLDKIHGVTEETTTGVHRLLDMLAKGELKIPAINVNDSVTKSKNDNKYGCRHSLNDAIKRGTDHLLSGKQALVIGYGDVGKGSAQSLRQEGMIVKVTEVDPICAMQACMDGFELVSPFIDGENDGTEASIDKALLGKIDLIVTTTGNVNVCDSNMLKALKKRAVVCNIGHFDNEIDTAFMRKNWAWEEVKPQVHKIHRTGPGSFDAQNDDYLILLAEGRLVNLGNATGHPSRIMDGSFANQVLAQIFLFEQKYADLAPAKKAERLTVEVLPKKLDEEVALEMVRGFGGVVTKLTKTQADYIGVTVEGPFKPHAYRY
;
A
#
# COMPACT_ATOMS: atom_id res chain seq x y z
N MET A 1 -8.16 -59.38 0.12
CA MET A 1 -9.05 -60.12 -0.82
C MET A 1 -9.67 -59.12 -1.78
N ALA A 2 -10.08 -59.53 -2.98
CA ALA A 2 -10.43 -58.61 -4.06
C ALA A 2 -11.93 -58.53 -4.35
N ALA A 3 -12.39 -57.35 -4.76
CA ALA A 3 -13.54 -57.16 -5.64
C ALA A 3 -13.38 -55.82 -6.38
N SER A 4 -13.74 -55.78 -7.66
CA SER A 4 -13.70 -54.58 -8.51
C SER A 4 -15.01 -54.43 -9.28
N SER A 5 -15.43 -53.20 -9.53
CA SER A 5 -16.55 -52.92 -10.43
C SER A 5 -16.32 -51.62 -11.20
N SER A 6 -16.33 -51.72 -12.53
CA SER A 6 -16.22 -50.59 -13.45
C SER A 6 -17.60 -50.07 -13.86
N ILE A 7 -17.71 -48.76 -14.08
CA ILE A 7 -18.93 -48.13 -14.61
C ILE A 7 -18.73 -47.82 -16.10
N GLN A 8 -19.71 -48.22 -16.92
CA GLN A 8 -19.67 -48.06 -18.38
C GLN A 8 -20.09 -46.65 -18.82
N ARG A 9 -19.55 -46.18 -19.96
CA ARG A 9 -20.04 -44.98 -20.67
C ARG A 9 -21.01 -45.39 -21.77
N SER A 10 -22.20 -44.80 -21.81
CA SER A 10 -23.15 -44.93 -22.92
C SER A 10 -22.87 -43.89 -24.03
N ARG A 11 -23.14 -44.27 -25.29
CA ARG A 11 -23.15 -43.38 -26.47
C ARG A 11 -24.52 -43.47 -27.15
N LEU A 12 -24.98 -42.37 -27.74
CA LEU A 12 -26.06 -42.34 -28.74
C LEU A 12 -25.69 -41.39 -29.92
N PRO A 13 -26.31 -41.52 -31.11
CA PRO A 13 -25.74 -41.08 -32.40
C PRO A 13 -26.29 -39.72 -32.93
N PRO A 14 -25.70 -39.16 -34.01
CA PRO A 14 -26.05 -37.85 -34.56
C PRO A 14 -27.16 -37.88 -35.64
N ASN A 15 -27.71 -36.71 -35.98
CA ASN A 15 -28.68 -36.48 -37.07
C ASN A 15 -28.16 -35.47 -38.12
N ASN A 16 -28.73 -35.52 -39.33
CA ASN A 16 -28.21 -34.86 -40.53
C ASN A 16 -28.95 -33.57 -40.97
N VAL A 17 -28.24 -32.79 -41.80
CA VAL A 17 -28.61 -31.54 -42.51
C VAL A 17 -29.75 -31.73 -43.55
N PRO A 18 -30.41 -30.65 -44.01
CA PRO A 18 -30.09 -30.14 -45.37
C PRO A 18 -30.07 -28.59 -45.52
N LEU A 19 -29.58 -28.10 -46.67
CA LEU A 19 -29.28 -26.67 -46.97
C LEU A 19 -30.41 -25.91 -47.71
N GLY A 20 -30.34 -24.56 -47.73
CA GLY A 20 -31.35 -23.70 -48.40
C GLY A 20 -30.97 -22.24 -48.80
N LEU A 21 -29.84 -22.02 -49.51
CA LEU A 21 -29.58 -20.96 -50.52
C LEU A 21 -29.97 -19.45 -50.33
N ARG A 22 -28.97 -18.57 -50.58
CA ARG A 22 -29.03 -17.16 -51.13
C ARG A 22 -29.53 -16.02 -50.19
N SER A 23 -29.05 -14.76 -50.29
CA SER A 23 -27.95 -14.15 -51.08
C SER A 23 -27.49 -12.76 -50.57
N SER A 24 -26.28 -12.35 -51.03
CA SER A 24 -25.79 -10.96 -51.28
C SER A 24 -25.63 -9.93 -50.15
N GLY A 25 -24.39 -9.44 -50.01
CA GLY A 25 -24.02 -8.19 -49.30
C GLY A 25 -22.50 -7.99 -49.28
N LEU A 26 -21.96 -6.91 -49.88
CA LEU A 26 -20.51 -6.64 -49.93
C LEU A 26 -20.08 -5.71 -48.79
N THR A 27 -18.86 -5.91 -48.27
CA THR A 27 -17.74 -4.94 -48.37
C THR A 27 -16.41 -5.52 -47.85
N HIS A 28 -15.29 -4.86 -48.16
CA HIS A 28 -13.94 -5.35 -47.86
C HIS A 28 -13.42 -4.92 -46.47
N LEU A 29 -12.64 -5.80 -45.84
CA LEU A 29 -11.50 -5.41 -45.02
C LEU A 29 -10.31 -6.33 -45.32
N ARG A 30 -9.11 -5.76 -45.45
CA ARG A 30 -7.86 -6.49 -45.71
C ARG A 30 -7.15 -6.77 -44.39
N VAL A 31 -6.87 -8.03 -44.10
CA VAL A 31 -5.98 -8.41 -42.99
C VAL A 31 -4.52 -8.32 -43.48
N TRP A 32 -3.71 -7.51 -42.80
CA TRP A 32 -2.24 -7.56 -42.94
C TRP A 32 -1.66 -8.57 -41.95
N LYS A 33 -0.84 -9.50 -42.45
CA LYS A 33 -0.11 -10.46 -41.61
C LYS A 33 1.26 -10.75 -42.25
N PHE A 34 2.24 -9.94 -41.91
CA PHE A 34 3.62 -10.14 -42.37
C PHE A 34 4.41 -11.01 -41.38
N MET A 35 4.85 -12.17 -41.86
CA MET A 35 6.08 -12.80 -41.35
C MET A 35 7.28 -12.19 -42.09
N PHE A 36 8.46 -12.23 -41.50
CA PHE A 36 9.69 -11.72 -42.12
C PHE A 36 10.87 -12.69 -41.91
N THR A 37 11.94 -12.43 -42.67
CA THR A 37 13.26 -13.10 -42.73
C THR A 37 13.39 -14.27 -43.71
N PRO A 38 14.59 -14.52 -44.28
CA PRO A 38 15.51 -13.51 -44.83
C PRO A 38 16.23 -13.93 -46.14
N GLU A 39 16.81 -12.97 -46.88
CA GLU A 39 18.18 -12.98 -47.48
C GLU A 39 18.39 -11.70 -48.34
N ARG A 40 19.54 -10.98 -48.27
CA ARG A 40 20.82 -11.07 -49.04
C ARG A 40 20.65 -10.93 -50.57
N LEU A 41 21.49 -10.19 -51.33
CA LEU A 41 22.66 -9.32 -51.05
C LEU A 41 22.99 -8.43 -52.30
N ALA A 42 23.84 -7.39 -52.15
CA ALA A 42 24.47 -6.55 -53.20
C ALA A 42 23.55 -5.65 -54.09
N GLY A 43 24.02 -4.59 -54.76
CA GLY A 43 25.29 -3.83 -54.57
C GLY A 43 25.84 -3.09 -55.82
N ARG A 44 25.94 -1.74 -55.74
CA ARG A 44 26.58 -0.79 -56.70
C ARG A 44 25.91 -0.66 -58.10
N ASP A 45 26.19 0.30 -59.00
CA ASP A 45 27.02 1.54 -58.99
C ASP A 45 26.14 2.81 -59.22
N VAL A 46 26.61 4.03 -59.51
CA VAL A 46 26.95 4.60 -60.87
C VAL A 46 27.65 5.98 -60.72
N HIS A 47 28.41 6.42 -61.75
CA HIS A 47 29.26 7.62 -61.77
C HIS A 47 28.64 8.94 -62.31
N ASP A 48 29.02 10.05 -61.67
CA ASP A 48 29.46 11.40 -62.13
C ASP A 48 29.13 11.98 -63.54
N GLY A 49 28.91 13.31 -63.60
CA GLY A 49 28.73 14.11 -64.82
C GLY A 49 28.69 15.64 -64.56
N ARG A 50 29.69 16.39 -65.06
CA ARG A 50 29.99 17.82 -64.79
C ARG A 50 29.10 18.79 -65.63
N ALA A 51 29.06 20.12 -65.47
CA ALA A 51 29.92 21.14 -64.80
C ALA A 51 29.06 22.40 -64.43
N ASP A 52 29.51 23.60 -64.00
CA ASP A 52 30.85 24.21 -63.78
C ASP A 52 30.82 25.29 -62.64
N GLY A 53 31.39 26.50 -62.83
CA GLY A 53 31.52 27.59 -61.84
C GLY A 53 30.92 28.96 -62.25
N PRO A 54 31.30 30.11 -61.62
CA PRO A 54 32.53 30.37 -60.84
C PRO A 54 32.33 30.69 -59.33
N ARG A 55 33.47 30.94 -58.65
CA ARG A 55 33.68 31.32 -57.23
C ARG A 55 34.10 32.81 -57.12
N PRO A 56 34.38 33.45 -55.94
CA PRO A 56 34.66 32.87 -54.61
C PRO A 56 34.08 33.59 -53.36
N CYS A 57 34.13 32.89 -52.21
CA CYS A 57 34.84 33.34 -51.00
C CYS A 57 35.17 32.11 -50.10
N LEU A 58 36.18 32.22 -49.24
CA LEU A 58 36.78 31.10 -48.50
C LEU A 58 37.11 31.48 -47.06
N CYS A 59 36.86 30.56 -46.12
CA CYS A 59 37.70 30.34 -44.94
C CYS A 59 37.52 28.89 -44.46
N HIS A 60 38.61 28.11 -44.48
CA HIS A 60 38.64 26.69 -44.12
C HIS A 60 40.09 26.35 -43.74
N SER A 61 40.32 25.59 -42.67
CA SER A 61 41.52 24.74 -42.54
C SER A 61 41.44 23.81 -41.33
N GLU A 62 41.39 22.51 -41.61
CA GLU A 62 42.11 21.49 -40.83
C GLU A 62 43.36 21.11 -41.63
N CYS A 63 44.44 20.62 -41.00
CA CYS A 63 45.33 19.67 -41.68
C CYS A 63 46.31 18.91 -40.75
N ALA A 64 46.17 17.58 -40.78
CA ALA A 64 47.22 16.56 -40.93
C ALA A 64 48.62 16.69 -40.24
N SER A 65 48.82 15.84 -39.24
CA SER A 65 49.94 14.88 -39.06
C SER A 65 51.31 15.02 -39.77
N THR A 66 52.40 14.78 -39.03
CA THR A 66 53.48 13.82 -39.41
C THR A 66 54.36 13.41 -38.21
N ARG A 67 55.24 12.39 -38.37
CA ARG A 67 56.15 11.85 -37.33
C ARG A 67 57.57 12.43 -37.44
N LEU A 68 58.34 12.37 -36.33
CA LEU A 68 59.78 12.07 -36.36
C LEU A 68 60.23 11.41 -35.03
N GLN A 69 61.44 10.84 -35.00
CA GLN A 69 61.99 10.02 -33.90
C GLN A 69 63.10 10.75 -33.14
N THR A 70 63.36 10.34 -31.89
CA THR A 70 64.72 10.11 -31.35
C THR A 70 64.72 9.21 -30.10
N ASP A 71 65.88 8.62 -29.81
CA ASP A 71 66.12 7.48 -28.90
C ASP A 71 66.31 7.88 -27.41
N GLY A 72 66.34 6.91 -26.47
CA GLY A 72 66.64 7.27 -25.06
C GLY A 72 66.54 6.27 -23.90
N ASN A 73 66.84 4.97 -24.06
CA ASN A 73 67.14 3.99 -22.97
C ASN A 73 66.20 3.80 -21.74
N CYS A 74 65.73 2.56 -21.56
CA CYS A 74 65.22 2.05 -20.28
C CYS A 74 66.35 1.45 -19.41
N VAL A 75 66.29 1.62 -18.08
CA VAL A 75 66.78 0.60 -17.10
C VAL A 75 65.84 0.59 -15.89
N ALA A 76 65.48 -0.59 -15.40
CA ALA A 76 64.79 -0.79 -14.13
C ALA A 76 65.51 -1.87 -13.33
N LEU A 77 65.71 -1.67 -12.01
CA LEU A 77 66.26 -2.70 -11.11
C LEU A 77 65.75 -2.59 -9.65
N LYS A 78 65.51 -3.78 -9.10
CA LYS A 78 65.38 -4.23 -7.69
C LYS A 78 66.07 -5.64 -7.66
N PRO A 79 66.30 -6.35 -6.52
CA PRO A 79 65.86 -6.14 -5.14
C PRO A 79 67.02 -6.32 -4.10
N THR A 80 66.65 -6.85 -2.91
CA THR A 80 67.44 -7.39 -1.76
C THR A 80 67.99 -6.38 -0.73
N GLU A 81 68.16 -6.68 0.57
CA GLU A 81 67.58 -7.62 1.57
C GLU A 81 68.19 -7.24 2.95
N SER A 82 67.46 -7.50 4.04
CA SER A 82 67.92 -8.16 5.31
C SER A 82 67.60 -7.48 6.66
N LEU A 83 66.88 -8.26 7.48
CA LEU A 83 66.99 -8.51 8.94
C LEU A 83 67.55 -7.43 9.90
N GLY A 84 66.82 -7.15 11.00
CA GLY A 84 67.50 -6.83 12.28
C GLY A 84 66.77 -6.15 13.45
N LYS A 85 66.10 -6.95 14.30
CA LYS A 85 65.99 -6.82 15.79
C LYS A 85 65.56 -5.49 16.46
N ASN A 86 64.46 -5.60 17.21
CA ASN A 86 64.16 -5.06 18.56
C ASN A 86 65.10 -4.00 19.18
N ARG A 87 64.50 -2.93 19.72
CA ARG A 87 64.51 -2.72 21.20
C ARG A 87 63.39 -1.79 21.72
N GLU A 88 63.27 -1.80 23.04
CA GLU A 88 62.14 -1.34 23.86
C GLU A 88 62.54 -0.09 24.68
N ARG A 89 61.56 0.61 25.30
CA ARG A 89 61.71 1.66 26.35
C ARG A 89 62.28 3.01 25.87
N SER A 90 61.52 4.12 25.82
CA SER A 90 60.78 4.89 26.86
C SER A 90 61.67 5.74 27.79
N TYR A 91 61.44 7.06 27.87
CA TYR A 91 61.30 7.83 29.13
C TYR A 91 60.90 9.32 28.91
N THR A 92 60.08 9.86 29.83
CA THR A 92 59.83 11.29 30.21
C THR A 92 59.85 12.43 29.18
N ALA A 93 58.64 12.85 28.78
CA ALA A 93 58.01 14.16 29.04
C ALA A 93 58.86 15.47 29.19
N GLN A 94 58.46 16.48 28.40
CA GLN A 94 58.41 17.91 28.82
C GLN A 94 57.11 18.56 28.29
N ARG A 95 56.63 19.62 28.96
CA ARG A 95 55.37 20.32 28.63
C ARG A 95 55.61 21.57 27.79
N LEU A 96 54.66 21.89 26.90
CA LEU A 96 54.23 23.27 26.64
C LEU A 96 52.70 23.31 26.48
N ASN A 97 52.09 24.50 26.64
CA ASN A 97 50.66 24.66 26.94
C ASN A 97 49.80 24.96 25.70
N GLY A 98 48.53 24.52 25.70
CA GLY A 98 47.53 25.00 24.74
C GLY A 98 46.21 24.22 24.72
N HIS A 99 45.27 24.54 25.63
CA HIS A 99 43.87 24.08 25.55
C HIS A 99 42.87 25.24 25.76
N PRO A 100 41.79 25.34 24.96
CA PRO A 100 40.66 26.20 25.25
C PRO A 100 39.79 25.61 26.37
N ARG A 101 38.93 26.44 26.99
CA ARG A 101 38.12 26.06 28.16
C ARG A 101 36.75 25.50 27.77
N LEU A 102 36.30 24.48 28.51
CA LEU A 102 34.89 24.09 28.64
C LEU A 102 34.46 24.26 30.10
N ILE A 103 33.18 24.52 30.34
CA ILE A 103 32.60 24.79 31.68
C ILE A 103 31.62 23.66 32.05
N PRO A 104 31.78 22.99 33.21
CA PRO A 104 30.88 21.92 33.66
C PRO A 104 29.73 22.40 34.55
N PHE A 105 28.67 21.60 34.65
CA PHE A 105 27.54 21.78 35.58
C PHE A 105 27.87 21.30 37.02
N PRO A 106 27.21 21.86 38.07
CA PRO A 106 27.22 21.33 39.43
C PRO A 106 26.03 20.37 39.73
N PRO A 107 26.14 19.47 40.74
CA PRO A 107 25.12 18.49 41.15
C PRO A 107 24.12 19.01 42.24
N PRO A 108 23.07 18.24 42.64
CA PRO A 108 21.88 18.78 43.33
C PRO A 108 21.90 18.71 44.88
N VAL A 109 20.94 19.40 45.52
CA VAL A 109 20.70 19.41 46.98
C VAL A 109 19.20 19.18 47.29
N ARG A 110 18.87 18.57 48.43
CA ARG A 110 17.51 18.22 48.91
C ARG A 110 16.96 19.27 49.90
N GLY A 111 15.64 19.42 50.03
CA GLY A 111 15.04 19.93 51.30
C GLY A 111 13.60 20.50 51.28
N ALA A 112 12.66 19.75 51.88
CA ALA A 112 11.50 20.19 52.68
C ALA A 112 10.46 21.26 52.19
N LEU A 113 9.23 20.79 51.93
CA LEU A 113 7.96 21.16 52.60
C LEU A 113 7.70 22.63 53.07
N GLN A 114 6.68 23.31 52.50
CA GLN A 114 5.34 23.48 53.15
C GLN A 114 4.32 24.39 52.40
N GLN A 115 3.05 23.98 52.46
CA GLN A 115 1.79 24.77 52.49
C GLN A 115 1.35 25.64 51.26
N VAL A 116 0.13 26.20 51.36
CA VAL A 116 -0.82 26.49 50.25
C VAL A 116 -1.70 27.73 50.57
N PHE A 117 -2.35 28.30 49.54
CA PHE A 117 -3.39 29.37 49.56
C PHE A 117 -2.84 30.83 49.67
N PRO A 118 -3.66 31.88 49.43
CA PRO A 118 -3.87 32.37 48.06
C PRO A 118 -3.73 33.91 47.90
N VAL A 119 -3.69 34.41 46.66
CA VAL A 119 -3.71 35.86 46.38
C VAL A 119 -5.01 36.27 45.70
N ARG A 120 -5.63 37.37 46.15
CA ARG A 120 -6.92 37.88 45.64
C ARG A 120 -6.92 39.42 45.58
N LEU A 121 -7.24 39.95 44.39
CA LEU A 121 -7.74 41.31 44.12
C LEU A 121 -7.00 42.55 44.68
N GLY A 122 -6.45 43.37 43.78
CA GLY A 122 -7.17 44.60 43.40
C GLY A 122 -6.41 45.94 43.43
N TRP A 123 -6.87 46.86 42.56
CA TRP A 123 -6.61 48.32 42.50
C TRP A 123 -5.16 48.75 42.20
N GLY A 124 -4.89 49.85 41.48
CA GLY A 124 -5.78 50.77 40.74
C GLY A 124 -5.27 52.23 40.78
N VAL A 125 -4.87 52.81 39.65
CA VAL A 125 -4.35 54.21 39.54
C VAL A 125 -4.88 54.87 38.24
N VAL A 126 -5.09 56.19 38.26
CA VAL A 126 -5.75 56.98 37.20
C VAL A 126 -5.06 58.33 36.95
N CYS A 127 -4.87 58.68 35.67
CA CYS A 127 -4.78 60.04 35.06
C CYS A 127 -5.40 59.89 33.64
N GLN A 128 -6.26 60.74 33.07
CA GLN A 128 -6.30 62.21 32.89
C GLN A 128 -5.15 62.79 32.05
N ASP A 129 -5.29 63.60 30.97
CA ASP A 129 -6.34 63.97 29.97
C ASP A 129 -5.57 64.59 28.73
N ASP A 130 -6.09 65.05 27.57
CA ASP A 130 -7.46 65.30 27.07
C ASP A 130 -7.71 64.96 25.56
N PRO A 131 -7.65 65.90 24.55
CA PRO A 131 -8.90 66.30 23.92
C PRO A 131 -9.26 65.63 22.59
N ARG A 132 -10.56 65.72 22.28
CA ARG A 132 -11.15 65.48 20.95
C ARG A 132 -11.85 66.74 20.44
N PRO A 133 -11.82 67.03 19.13
CA PRO A 133 -12.96 67.60 18.42
C PRO A 133 -13.85 66.48 17.86
N ALA A 134 -15.15 66.76 17.67
CA ALA A 134 -16.15 65.78 17.23
C ALA A 134 -16.79 66.17 15.89
N ASN A 135 -17.28 65.18 15.13
CA ASN A 135 -18.66 65.14 14.58
C ASN A 135 -18.85 64.03 13.52
N LEU A 136 -19.63 62.99 13.85
CA LEU A 136 -20.92 62.72 13.19
C LEU A 136 -21.78 61.73 14.00
N LYS A 137 -23.02 61.47 13.58
CA LYS A 137 -24.11 60.91 14.42
C LYS A 137 -24.64 59.55 13.93
N ARG A 138 -24.73 58.59 14.86
CA ARG A 138 -25.63 57.39 14.85
C ARG A 138 -25.36 56.39 13.67
N THR A 139 -25.73 55.10 13.71
CA THR A 139 -26.74 54.35 14.50
C THR A 139 -26.27 52.93 14.92
N THR A 140 -26.84 52.44 16.03
CA THR A 140 -27.22 51.02 16.33
C THR A 140 -26.22 49.85 16.32
N ALA A 141 -26.30 49.06 17.41
CA ALA A 141 -25.98 47.64 17.57
C ALA A 141 -24.48 47.19 17.57
N PRO A 142 -23.98 46.61 18.69
CA PRO A 142 -22.66 45.98 18.73
C PRO A 142 -22.71 44.53 18.21
N ILE A 143 -21.83 44.21 17.27
CA ILE A 143 -21.60 42.82 16.82
C ILE A 143 -20.83 42.07 17.91
N ARG A 144 -21.54 41.29 18.73
CA ARG A 144 -20.93 40.28 19.62
C ARG A 144 -20.59 39.03 18.81
N ILE A 145 -19.42 39.01 18.17
CA ILE A 145 -18.77 37.74 17.82
C ILE A 145 -18.09 37.22 19.10
N PHE A 146 -18.88 36.55 19.95
CA PHE A 146 -18.35 35.64 20.95
C PHE A 146 -18.14 34.30 20.26
N MET A 147 -16.88 33.87 20.14
CA MET A 147 -16.51 32.65 19.43
C MET A 147 -16.75 31.43 20.32
N GLU A 148 -18.01 31.13 20.64
CA GLU A 148 -18.39 29.90 21.34
C GLU A 148 -18.11 28.67 20.45
N TRP A 149 -16.89 28.14 20.56
CA TRP A 149 -16.61 26.74 20.25
C TRP A 149 -17.34 25.86 21.27
N ARG A 150 -18.65 25.75 21.12
CA ARG A 150 -19.43 24.66 21.73
C ARG A 150 -18.91 23.36 21.12
N LEU A 151 -18.08 22.66 21.88
CA LEU A 151 -17.82 21.24 21.68
C LEU A 151 -19.17 20.52 21.70
N SER A 152 -19.72 20.26 20.52
CA SER A 152 -20.84 19.33 20.35
C SER A 152 -20.29 17.92 20.57
N MET A 153 -20.00 17.60 21.82
CA MET A 153 -19.85 16.22 22.26
C MET A 153 -21.22 15.57 22.11
N SER A 154 -21.49 15.07 20.90
CA SER A 154 -22.55 14.11 20.64
C SER A 154 -22.20 12.85 21.39
N ALA A 155 -22.53 12.84 22.69
CA ALA A 155 -22.49 11.64 23.51
C ALA A 155 -23.52 10.69 22.91
N VAL A 156 -23.05 9.79 22.05
CA VAL A 156 -23.82 8.65 21.56
C VAL A 156 -24.27 7.90 22.81
N ILE A 157 -25.57 8.01 23.11
CA ILE A 157 -26.17 7.28 24.23
C ILE A 157 -26.07 5.82 23.83
N THR A 158 -25.16 5.09 24.47
CA THR A 158 -25.01 3.65 24.27
C THR A 158 -26.38 3.01 24.49
N PRO A 159 -26.98 2.32 23.51
CA PRO A 159 -28.17 1.54 23.75
C PRO A 159 -27.83 0.52 24.83
N ALA A 160 -28.57 0.52 25.94
CA ALA A 160 -28.16 -0.13 27.19
C ALA A 160 -27.98 -1.67 27.07
N GLU A 161 -28.42 -2.26 25.95
CA GLU A 161 -28.36 -3.69 25.65
C GLU A 161 -27.89 -3.97 24.20
N PHE A 162 -27.03 -3.14 23.59
CA PHE A 162 -26.41 -3.51 22.31
C PHE A 162 -25.41 -4.66 22.50
N ASN A 163 -25.57 -5.75 21.75
CA ASN A 163 -24.80 -7.00 21.89
C ASN A 163 -24.48 -7.71 20.55
N ASP A 164 -24.82 -7.10 19.41
CA ASP A 164 -24.62 -7.64 18.04
C ASP A 164 -23.17 -7.34 17.56
N TYR A 165 -22.18 -7.80 18.32
CA TYR A 165 -20.74 -7.63 18.04
C TYR A 165 -19.87 -8.69 18.73
N LYS A 166 -18.62 -8.86 18.27
CA LYS A 166 -17.57 -9.59 19.01
C LYS A 166 -16.21 -8.94 18.79
N VAL A 167 -15.58 -8.51 19.90
CA VAL A 167 -14.27 -7.84 19.95
C VAL A 167 -13.47 -8.37 21.15
N ALA A 168 -12.15 -8.17 21.18
CA ALA A 168 -11.29 -8.70 22.25
C ALA A 168 -11.63 -8.13 23.65
N ASP A 169 -11.72 -6.79 23.77
CA ASP A 169 -12.11 -6.11 25.01
C ASP A 169 -12.84 -4.80 24.71
N ILE A 170 -14.11 -4.74 25.09
CA ILE A 170 -14.96 -3.55 24.92
C ILE A 170 -14.51 -2.37 25.80
N SER A 171 -13.73 -2.60 26.87
CA SER A 171 -13.21 -1.53 27.75
C SER A 171 -12.27 -0.57 27.01
N LEU A 172 -11.63 -1.05 25.94
CA LEU A 172 -10.72 -0.28 25.09
C LEU A 172 -11.44 0.80 24.26
N ALA A 173 -12.77 0.79 24.17
CA ALA A 173 -13.56 1.71 23.35
C ALA A 173 -13.24 3.19 23.63
N ALA A 174 -13.00 3.55 24.89
CA ALA A 174 -12.65 4.91 25.29
C ALA A 174 -11.26 5.34 24.80
N TRP A 175 -10.34 4.40 24.57
CA TRP A 175 -9.04 4.65 23.94
C TRP A 175 -9.18 4.77 22.43
N GLY A 176 -9.85 3.80 21.78
CA GLY A 176 -10.08 3.86 20.34
C GLY A 176 -10.76 5.16 19.92
N ARG A 177 -11.80 5.60 20.64
CA ARG A 177 -12.48 6.89 20.41
C ARG A 177 -11.54 8.10 20.41
N ARG A 178 -10.50 8.10 21.26
CA ARG A 178 -9.48 9.18 21.29
C ARG A 178 -8.59 9.13 20.04
N GLU A 179 -8.21 7.94 19.59
CA GLU A 179 -7.43 7.75 18.37
C GLU A 179 -8.25 8.03 17.10
N THR A 180 -9.54 7.69 17.07
CA THR A 180 -10.48 8.07 16.00
C THR A 180 -10.55 9.60 15.85
N ILE A 181 -10.73 10.34 16.95
CA ILE A 181 -10.77 11.83 16.93
C ILE A 181 -9.44 12.42 16.41
N ILE A 182 -8.29 11.80 16.74
CA ILE A 182 -6.99 12.20 16.18
C ILE A 182 -6.93 11.89 14.68
N ALA A 183 -7.38 10.71 14.26
CA ALA A 183 -7.39 10.29 12.85
C ALA A 183 -8.34 11.16 11.99
N GLU A 184 -9.49 11.60 12.51
CA GLU A 184 -10.37 12.56 11.82
C GLU A 184 -9.66 13.88 11.48
N SER A 185 -8.74 14.36 12.33
CA SER A 185 -7.92 15.55 12.01
C SER A 185 -6.90 15.28 10.90
N GLU A 186 -6.46 14.04 10.74
CA GLU A 186 -5.54 13.60 9.70
C GLU A 186 -6.22 13.16 8.39
N MET A 187 -7.56 13.07 8.36
CA MET A 187 -8.34 12.59 7.20
C MET A 187 -9.27 13.68 6.60
N PRO A 188 -8.73 14.80 6.07
CA PRO A 188 -9.52 15.93 5.60
C PRO A 188 -10.30 15.70 4.31
N ALA A 189 -9.90 14.77 3.42
CA ALA A 189 -10.69 14.42 2.24
C ALA A 189 -11.94 13.63 2.66
N LEU A 190 -11.78 12.61 3.49
CA LEU A 190 -12.88 11.81 4.04
C LEU A 190 -13.80 12.65 4.94
N MET A 191 -13.25 13.49 5.84
CA MET A 191 -14.05 14.46 6.60
C MET A 191 -14.63 15.57 5.71
N GLY A 192 -14.01 15.83 4.55
CA GLY A 192 -14.53 16.70 3.50
C GLY A 192 -15.81 16.13 2.89
N LEU A 193 -15.80 14.86 2.49
CA LEU A 193 -16.96 14.13 2.02
C LEU A 193 -18.06 14.04 3.09
N ARG A 194 -17.69 13.72 4.34
CA ARG A 194 -18.62 13.69 5.48
C ARG A 194 -19.35 15.02 5.64
N ARG A 195 -18.66 16.17 5.48
CA ARG A 195 -19.28 17.51 5.48
C ARG A 195 -20.06 17.84 4.20
N LYS A 196 -19.55 17.46 3.02
CA LYS A 196 -20.13 17.73 1.69
C LYS A 196 -21.53 17.11 1.55
N TYR A 197 -21.68 15.85 1.98
CA TYR A 197 -22.88 15.05 1.75
C TYR A 197 -23.77 14.84 2.98
N ALA A 198 -23.44 15.44 4.14
CA ALA A 198 -24.22 15.30 5.38
C ALA A 198 -25.70 15.71 5.21
N GLY A 199 -25.99 16.72 4.39
CA GLY A 199 -27.36 17.18 4.11
C GLY A 199 -28.12 16.26 3.15
N ASP A 200 -27.42 15.68 2.18
CA ASP A 200 -28.02 14.89 1.10
C ASP A 200 -28.34 13.45 1.55
N GLN A 201 -27.57 12.92 2.50
CA GLN A 201 -27.66 11.52 3.00
C GLN A 201 -27.68 10.49 1.84
N PRO A 202 -26.67 10.49 0.94
CA PRO A 202 -26.71 9.71 -0.30
C PRO A 202 -26.69 8.19 -0.07
N LEU A 203 -26.18 7.73 1.08
CA LEU A 203 -26.17 6.32 1.47
C LEU A 203 -27.38 5.94 2.33
N LYS A 204 -28.43 6.76 2.40
CA LYS A 204 -29.63 6.47 3.20
C LYS A 204 -30.29 5.16 2.76
N GLY A 205 -30.27 4.17 3.64
CA GLY A 205 -30.79 2.82 3.37
C GLY A 205 -29.82 1.92 2.59
N ALA A 206 -28.56 2.34 2.41
CA ALA A 206 -27.49 1.42 2.07
C ALA A 206 -27.24 0.48 3.26
N LYS A 207 -27.07 -0.79 2.96
CA LYS A 207 -26.81 -1.87 3.92
C LYS A 207 -25.54 -2.58 3.48
N ILE A 208 -24.42 -2.11 4.03
CA ILE A 208 -23.07 -2.42 3.56
C ILE A 208 -22.49 -3.56 4.39
N LEU A 209 -22.17 -4.67 3.74
CA LEU A 209 -21.28 -5.68 4.30
C LEU A 209 -19.83 -5.20 4.06
N GLY A 210 -19.08 -4.97 5.14
CA GLY A 210 -17.70 -4.49 5.08
C GLY A 210 -16.70 -5.55 5.55
N CYS A 211 -15.78 -5.97 4.69
CA CYS A 211 -14.65 -6.81 5.06
C CYS A 211 -13.34 -6.09 4.72
N ILE A 212 -12.75 -5.44 5.72
CA ILE A 212 -11.46 -4.74 5.60
C ILE A 212 -10.85 -4.55 6.98
N HIS A 213 -9.51 -4.65 7.07
CA HIS A 213 -8.69 -4.48 8.28
C HIS A 213 -9.32 -3.54 9.33
N MET A 214 -9.71 -4.06 10.50
CA MET A 214 -10.45 -3.28 11.50
C MET A 214 -9.53 -2.35 12.32
N THR A 215 -9.09 -1.28 11.67
CA THR A 215 -8.14 -0.27 12.17
C THR A 215 -8.84 1.02 12.64
N ILE A 216 -8.08 1.93 13.26
CA ILE A 216 -8.54 3.29 13.58
C ILE A 216 -8.93 4.06 12.30
N GLN A 217 -8.23 3.85 11.19
CA GLN A 217 -8.55 4.48 9.90
C GLN A 217 -9.88 3.94 9.37
N THR A 218 -10.10 2.63 9.48
CA THR A 218 -11.35 1.97 9.10
C THR A 218 -12.51 2.41 9.98
N ALA A 219 -12.28 2.69 11.26
CA ALA A 219 -13.29 3.29 12.13
C ALA A 219 -13.78 4.67 11.62
N VAL A 220 -12.87 5.52 11.10
CA VAL A 220 -13.25 6.80 10.49
C VAL A 220 -14.03 6.62 9.17
N LEU A 221 -13.70 5.59 8.38
CA LEU A 221 -14.48 5.18 7.19
C LEU A 221 -15.89 4.72 7.57
N ILE A 222 -16.01 3.77 8.50
CA ILE A 222 -17.29 3.24 9.02
C ILE A 222 -18.20 4.39 9.48
N GLU A 223 -17.69 5.27 10.33
CA GLU A 223 -18.48 6.39 10.85
C GLU A 223 -18.78 7.45 9.78
N THR A 224 -18.04 7.49 8.68
CA THR A 224 -18.39 8.34 7.52
C THR A 224 -19.51 7.73 6.69
N LEU A 225 -19.49 6.40 6.44
CA LEU A 225 -20.59 5.70 5.76
C LEU A 225 -21.90 5.85 6.54
N VAL A 226 -21.85 5.64 7.87
CA VAL A 226 -23.00 5.81 8.77
C VAL A 226 -23.47 7.26 8.83
N ALA A 227 -22.56 8.24 8.92
CA ALA A 227 -22.93 9.67 8.91
C ALA A 227 -23.55 10.15 7.58
N LEU A 228 -23.40 9.39 6.49
CA LEU A 228 -24.04 9.62 5.20
C LEU A 228 -25.30 8.76 4.96
N GLY A 229 -25.75 8.02 5.96
CA GLY A 229 -27.06 7.35 6.01
C GLY A 229 -27.04 5.82 5.95
N ALA A 230 -25.86 5.18 5.90
CA ALA A 230 -25.76 3.73 5.80
C ALA A 230 -25.98 3.00 7.14
N GLU A 231 -26.53 1.79 7.07
CA GLU A 231 -26.29 0.74 8.07
C GLU A 231 -25.12 -0.13 7.58
N VAL A 232 -24.30 -0.65 8.49
CA VAL A 232 -23.17 -1.53 8.15
C VAL A 232 -23.07 -2.74 9.09
N ARG A 233 -22.46 -3.82 8.62
CA ARG A 233 -21.96 -4.94 9.45
C ARG A 233 -20.53 -5.25 9.02
N TRP A 234 -19.60 -5.37 9.96
CA TRP A 234 -18.16 -5.30 9.66
C TRP A 234 -17.33 -6.47 10.19
N SER A 235 -16.35 -6.92 9.41
CA SER A 235 -15.29 -7.85 9.81
C SER A 235 -13.92 -7.36 9.34
N SER A 236 -12.87 -7.91 9.95
CA SER A 236 -11.51 -7.81 9.41
C SER A 236 -11.38 -8.66 8.13
N CYS A 237 -10.49 -8.28 7.21
CA CYS A 237 -10.03 -9.15 6.11
C CYS A 237 -8.66 -9.80 6.39
N ASN A 238 -8.13 -9.68 7.62
CA ASN A 238 -6.94 -10.43 8.02
C ASN A 238 -6.82 -10.60 9.54
N ILE A 239 -6.55 -11.84 9.98
CA ILE A 239 -6.47 -12.32 11.37
C ILE A 239 -5.56 -11.52 12.33
N PHE A 240 -4.54 -10.82 11.81
CA PHE A 240 -3.61 -10.03 12.62
C PHE A 240 -3.73 -8.52 12.39
N SER A 241 -4.66 -8.06 11.55
CA SER A 241 -4.73 -6.66 11.13
C SER A 241 -5.59 -5.74 12.00
N THR A 242 -6.46 -6.32 12.82
CA THR A 242 -7.34 -5.59 13.76
C THR A 242 -6.54 -4.77 14.78
N GLN A 243 -7.03 -3.58 15.10
CA GLN A 243 -6.68 -2.83 16.29
C GLN A 243 -7.84 -2.92 17.29
N ASP A 244 -7.69 -3.68 18.36
CA ASP A 244 -8.81 -4.04 19.25
C ASP A 244 -9.50 -2.82 19.87
N GLN A 245 -8.77 -1.74 20.13
CA GLN A 245 -9.35 -0.49 20.60
C GLN A 245 -10.25 0.19 19.55
N ALA A 246 -9.93 0.05 18.25
CA ALA A 246 -10.74 0.55 17.16
C ALA A 246 -12.04 -0.25 17.02
N ALA A 247 -11.94 -1.58 17.03
CA ALA A 247 -13.09 -2.47 17.02
C ALA A 247 -14.02 -2.20 18.21
N ALA A 248 -13.47 -2.06 19.43
CA ALA A 248 -14.22 -1.70 20.62
C ALA A 248 -14.92 -0.33 20.50
N ALA A 249 -14.27 0.68 19.89
CA ALA A 249 -14.86 2.01 19.71
C ALA A 249 -16.01 2.06 18.71
N ILE A 250 -16.05 1.14 17.74
CA ILE A 250 -17.15 0.92 16.79
C ILE A 250 -18.28 0.10 17.44
N ALA A 251 -17.97 -0.99 18.14
CA ALA A 251 -18.95 -1.75 18.91
C ALA A 251 -19.70 -0.87 19.94
N ALA A 252 -18.96 -0.04 20.69
CA ALA A 252 -19.53 0.90 21.66
C ALA A 252 -20.32 2.06 21.03
N ALA A 253 -20.22 2.28 19.72
CA ALA A 253 -21.06 3.22 18.97
C ALA A 253 -22.41 2.59 18.52
N GLY A 254 -22.64 1.31 18.80
CA GLY A 254 -23.85 0.58 18.39
C GLY A 254 -23.78 0.00 16.97
N ILE A 255 -22.56 -0.21 16.44
CA ILE A 255 -22.33 -0.70 15.08
C ILE A 255 -21.85 -2.16 15.14
N PRO A 256 -22.47 -3.11 14.40
CA PRO A 256 -22.03 -4.50 14.38
C PRO A 256 -20.63 -4.69 13.80
N VAL A 257 -19.72 -5.21 14.63
CA VAL A 257 -18.34 -5.51 14.27
C VAL A 257 -17.89 -6.83 14.89
N PHE A 258 -17.27 -7.68 14.08
CA PHE A 258 -16.77 -9.00 14.43
C PHE A 258 -15.30 -9.04 14.02
N ALA A 259 -14.42 -8.65 14.96
CA ALA A 259 -13.00 -8.50 14.71
C ALA A 259 -12.18 -8.44 16.01
N TRP A 260 -11.07 -9.17 16.07
CA TRP A 260 -10.01 -9.02 17.08
C TRP A 260 -8.62 -9.28 16.47
N LYS A 261 -7.55 -8.94 17.18
CA LYS A 261 -6.18 -9.28 16.77
C LYS A 261 -5.81 -10.67 17.27
N GLY A 262 -5.41 -11.55 16.37
CA GLY A 262 -5.07 -12.95 16.71
C GLY A 262 -6.24 -13.92 16.56
N GLU A 263 -7.12 -13.67 15.60
CA GLU A 263 -8.13 -14.64 15.15
C GLU A 263 -7.44 -15.92 14.63
N THR A 264 -8.08 -17.07 14.82
CA THR A 264 -7.81 -18.28 14.03
C THR A 264 -8.57 -18.23 12.69
N GLU A 265 -8.17 -19.05 11.72
CA GLU A 265 -8.87 -19.13 10.42
C GLU A 265 -10.36 -19.53 10.57
N GLU A 266 -10.70 -20.35 11.59
CA GLU A 266 -12.08 -20.71 11.91
C GLU A 266 -12.87 -19.52 12.48
N GLU A 267 -12.22 -18.66 13.25
CA GLU A 267 -12.82 -17.43 13.80
C GLU A 267 -12.95 -16.32 12.75
N TYR A 268 -12.03 -16.25 11.78
CA TYR A 268 -12.06 -15.34 10.64
C TYR A 268 -13.28 -15.59 9.75
N GLU A 269 -13.45 -16.83 9.29
CA GLU A 269 -14.63 -17.28 8.52
C GLU A 269 -15.94 -17.06 9.30
N TRP A 270 -15.93 -17.33 10.62
CA TRP A 270 -17.07 -17.07 11.49
C TRP A 270 -17.40 -15.56 11.58
N CYS A 271 -16.38 -14.68 11.66
CA CYS A 271 -16.57 -13.23 11.71
C CYS A 271 -17.20 -12.71 10.42
N ILE A 272 -16.72 -13.17 9.26
CA ILE A 272 -17.32 -12.84 7.95
C ILE A 272 -18.77 -13.33 7.92
N GLU A 273 -19.06 -14.56 8.37
CA GLU A 273 -20.43 -15.08 8.46
C GLU A 273 -21.33 -14.24 9.38
N GLN A 274 -20.80 -13.63 10.46
CA GLN A 274 -21.58 -12.74 11.32
C GLN A 274 -21.85 -11.37 10.69
N THR A 275 -21.08 -10.94 9.68
CA THR A 275 -21.50 -9.78 8.86
C THR A 275 -22.68 -10.17 7.98
N ILE A 276 -22.59 -11.32 7.29
CA ILE A 276 -23.56 -11.80 6.32
C ILE A 276 -24.91 -12.14 6.98
N LEU A 277 -24.86 -12.75 8.16
CA LEU A 277 -26.04 -13.16 8.93
C LEU A 277 -26.39 -12.13 10.00
N LYS A 278 -27.68 -11.88 10.17
CA LYS A 278 -28.25 -11.23 11.35
C LYS A 278 -29.39 -12.09 11.90
N ASP A 279 -29.45 -12.27 13.22
CA ASP A 279 -30.45 -13.10 13.90
C ASP A 279 -30.53 -14.54 13.33
N GLY A 280 -29.40 -15.06 12.84
CA GLY A 280 -29.29 -16.38 12.21
C GLY A 280 -29.85 -16.49 10.79
N GLN A 281 -30.16 -15.38 10.11
CA GLN A 281 -30.66 -15.34 8.73
C GLN A 281 -29.82 -14.36 7.87
N PRO A 282 -29.75 -14.52 6.54
CA PRO A 282 -29.08 -13.54 5.67
C PRO A 282 -29.65 -12.13 5.86
N TRP A 283 -28.78 -11.17 6.18
CA TRP A 283 -29.16 -9.77 6.34
C TRP A 283 -29.66 -9.20 5.00
N ASP A 284 -30.50 -8.15 5.04
CA ASP A 284 -31.00 -7.47 3.84
C ASP A 284 -29.97 -6.49 3.25
N ALA A 285 -28.72 -6.94 3.17
CA ALA A 285 -27.59 -6.26 2.55
C ALA A 285 -27.89 -5.89 1.08
N ASN A 286 -27.43 -4.71 0.68
CA ASN A 286 -27.57 -4.20 -0.68
C ASN A 286 -26.27 -3.58 -1.25
N MET A 287 -25.18 -3.58 -0.49
CA MET A 287 -23.85 -3.13 -0.89
C MET A 287 -22.76 -4.02 -0.25
N ILE A 288 -21.61 -4.15 -0.92
CA ILE A 288 -20.39 -4.76 -0.37
C ILE A 288 -19.26 -3.73 -0.42
N LEU A 289 -18.43 -3.68 0.62
CA LEU A 289 -17.10 -3.08 0.63
C LEU A 289 -16.11 -4.19 1.02
N ASP A 290 -15.09 -4.41 0.20
CA ASP A 290 -14.18 -5.56 0.32
C ASP A 290 -12.72 -5.11 0.16
N ASP A 291 -11.80 -5.82 0.80
CA ASP A 291 -10.36 -5.71 0.60
C ASP A 291 -9.79 -7.12 0.50
N GLY A 292 -9.38 -7.49 -0.71
CA GLY A 292 -8.81 -8.80 -1.02
C GLY A 292 -9.80 -9.74 -1.71
N GLY A 293 -11.11 -9.58 -1.48
CA GLY A 293 -12.18 -10.27 -2.21
C GLY A 293 -12.80 -11.50 -1.52
N ASP A 294 -12.49 -11.77 -0.24
CA ASP A 294 -12.97 -12.97 0.47
C ASP A 294 -14.48 -12.91 0.75
N LEU A 295 -14.99 -11.77 1.22
CA LEU A 295 -16.43 -11.57 1.44
C LEU A 295 -17.21 -11.72 0.13
N THR A 296 -16.68 -11.17 -0.96
CA THR A 296 -17.23 -11.30 -2.32
C THR A 296 -17.27 -12.77 -2.76
N GLU A 297 -16.20 -13.53 -2.53
CA GLU A 297 -16.15 -14.96 -2.89
C GLU A 297 -17.12 -15.80 -2.06
N ILE A 298 -17.18 -15.58 -0.75
CA ILE A 298 -18.10 -16.26 0.17
C ILE A 298 -19.56 -15.97 -0.22
N ILE A 299 -19.91 -14.73 -0.56
CA ILE A 299 -21.27 -14.39 -1.04
C ILE A 299 -21.56 -15.08 -2.39
N HIS A 300 -20.63 -15.04 -3.35
CA HIS A 300 -20.85 -15.68 -4.66
C HIS A 300 -20.96 -17.22 -4.59
N LYS A 301 -20.27 -17.88 -3.64
CA LYS A 301 -20.26 -19.34 -3.51
C LYS A 301 -21.31 -19.89 -2.53
N LYS A 302 -21.52 -19.23 -1.38
CA LYS A 302 -22.32 -19.72 -0.25
C LYS A 302 -23.68 -19.00 -0.11
N TYR A 303 -23.79 -17.73 -0.51
CA TYR A 303 -25.02 -16.92 -0.40
C TYR A 303 -25.47 -16.22 -1.70
N PRO A 304 -25.48 -16.91 -2.87
CA PRO A 304 -25.71 -16.24 -4.16
C PRO A 304 -27.06 -15.52 -4.27
N ALA A 305 -28.08 -15.94 -3.51
CA ALA A 305 -29.39 -15.28 -3.45
C ALA A 305 -29.37 -13.87 -2.82
N MET A 306 -28.28 -13.46 -2.15
CA MET A 306 -28.10 -12.08 -1.68
C MET A 306 -27.74 -11.14 -2.83
N LEU A 307 -27.05 -11.64 -3.87
CA LEU A 307 -26.60 -10.85 -5.02
C LEU A 307 -27.77 -10.31 -5.86
N ASP A 308 -28.96 -10.92 -5.76
CA ASP A 308 -30.19 -10.40 -6.37
C ASP A 308 -30.60 -9.02 -5.83
N LYS A 309 -30.16 -8.67 -4.60
CA LYS A 309 -30.43 -7.38 -3.92
C LYS A 309 -29.24 -6.43 -3.88
N ILE A 310 -28.02 -6.91 -4.16
CA ILE A 310 -26.80 -6.11 -4.01
C ILE A 310 -26.57 -5.27 -5.26
N HIS A 311 -26.39 -3.96 -5.08
CA HIS A 311 -26.20 -3.01 -6.17
C HIS A 311 -24.73 -2.95 -6.66
N GLY A 312 -23.77 -3.46 -5.89
CA GLY A 312 -22.37 -3.57 -6.30
C GLY A 312 -21.37 -3.81 -5.16
N VAL A 313 -20.11 -3.97 -5.52
CA VAL A 313 -18.96 -4.09 -4.61
C VAL A 313 -17.92 -3.00 -4.87
N THR A 314 -17.32 -2.47 -3.81
CA THR A 314 -16.15 -1.57 -3.90
C THR A 314 -14.92 -2.25 -3.32
N GLU A 315 -13.91 -2.48 -4.16
CA GLU A 315 -12.75 -3.33 -3.83
C GLU A 315 -11.45 -2.50 -3.72
N GLU A 316 -10.78 -2.67 -2.59
CA GLU A 316 -9.66 -1.86 -2.12
C GLU A 316 -8.30 -2.23 -2.72
N THR A 317 -8.01 -3.51 -2.99
CA THR A 317 -6.66 -3.96 -3.34
C THR A 317 -6.53 -4.70 -4.67
N THR A 318 -5.34 -4.60 -5.27
CA THR A 318 -4.96 -5.25 -6.54
C THR A 318 -5.33 -6.74 -6.59
N THR A 319 -5.23 -7.45 -5.46
CA THR A 319 -5.54 -8.88 -5.35
C THR A 319 -7.03 -9.17 -5.50
N GLY A 320 -7.91 -8.42 -4.82
CA GLY A 320 -9.35 -8.55 -4.99
C GLY A 320 -9.81 -8.08 -6.37
N VAL A 321 -9.22 -6.99 -6.89
CA VAL A 321 -9.45 -6.53 -8.27
C VAL A 321 -9.11 -7.63 -9.29
N HIS A 322 -8.02 -8.37 -9.09
CA HIS A 322 -7.68 -9.50 -9.95
C HIS A 322 -8.76 -10.60 -9.88
N ARG A 323 -9.21 -10.99 -8.69
CA ARG A 323 -10.30 -11.98 -8.50
C ARG A 323 -11.58 -11.54 -9.22
N LEU A 324 -11.98 -10.27 -9.09
CA LEU A 324 -13.15 -9.68 -9.75
C LEU A 324 -13.05 -9.70 -11.27
N LEU A 325 -11.89 -9.34 -11.84
CA LEU A 325 -11.64 -9.40 -13.27
C LEU A 325 -11.66 -10.84 -13.80
N ASP A 326 -11.11 -11.79 -13.05
CA ASP A 326 -11.16 -13.22 -13.36
C ASP A 326 -12.61 -13.75 -13.35
N MET A 327 -13.40 -13.37 -12.33
CA MET A 327 -14.82 -13.72 -12.23
C MET A 327 -15.65 -13.08 -13.35
N LEU A 328 -15.34 -11.85 -13.77
CA LEU A 328 -16.00 -11.22 -14.92
C LEU A 328 -15.65 -11.95 -16.23
N ALA A 329 -14.37 -12.28 -16.44
CA ALA A 329 -13.91 -13.01 -17.63
C ALA A 329 -14.52 -14.42 -17.76
N LYS A 330 -14.84 -15.06 -16.62
CA LYS A 330 -15.51 -16.37 -16.56
C LYS A 330 -17.05 -16.28 -16.63
N GLY A 331 -17.63 -15.07 -16.53
CA GLY A 331 -19.08 -14.88 -16.38
C GLY A 331 -19.64 -15.29 -15.01
N GLU A 332 -18.77 -15.43 -14.02
CA GLU A 332 -19.07 -15.84 -12.64
C GLU A 332 -19.55 -14.66 -11.78
N LEU A 333 -18.99 -13.45 -11.99
CA LEU A 333 -19.41 -12.21 -11.32
C LEU A 333 -20.90 -11.91 -11.60
N LYS A 334 -21.67 -11.46 -10.58
CA LYS A 334 -23.12 -11.18 -10.71
C LYS A 334 -23.51 -9.71 -10.51
N ILE A 335 -22.65 -8.94 -9.86
CA ILE A 335 -22.84 -7.53 -9.49
C ILE A 335 -21.69 -6.68 -10.09
N PRO A 336 -21.91 -5.39 -10.39
CA PRO A 336 -20.83 -4.50 -10.81
C PRO A 336 -19.83 -4.27 -9.69
N ALA A 337 -18.61 -3.91 -10.06
CA ALA A 337 -17.57 -3.53 -9.12
C ALA A 337 -16.93 -2.20 -9.48
N ILE A 338 -16.56 -1.43 -8.46
CA ILE A 338 -15.56 -0.37 -8.59
C ILE A 338 -14.23 -0.87 -8.03
N ASN A 339 -13.24 -0.90 -8.92
CA ASN A 339 -11.82 -0.98 -8.62
C ASN A 339 -11.41 0.35 -7.98
N VAL A 340 -11.35 0.38 -6.65
CA VAL A 340 -10.89 1.56 -5.90
C VAL A 340 -9.37 1.67 -5.98
N ASN A 341 -8.67 0.53 -6.00
CA ASN A 341 -7.20 0.43 -6.06
C ASN A 341 -6.57 1.33 -7.14
N ASP A 342 -7.09 1.33 -8.37
CA ASP A 342 -6.45 2.00 -9.51
C ASP A 342 -6.80 3.50 -9.63
N SER A 343 -7.52 4.07 -8.65
CA SER A 343 -7.53 5.52 -8.46
C SER A 343 -6.11 5.99 -8.08
N VAL A 344 -5.64 7.12 -8.62
CA VAL A 344 -4.25 7.58 -8.39
C VAL A 344 -4.03 7.94 -6.91
N THR A 345 -5.04 8.52 -6.28
CA THR A 345 -5.07 8.79 -4.82
C THR A 345 -5.21 7.55 -3.94
N LYS A 346 -5.47 6.37 -4.53
CA LYS A 346 -5.34 5.06 -3.88
C LYS A 346 -3.95 4.49 -4.19
N SER A 347 -3.79 3.58 -5.16
CA SER A 347 -2.57 2.76 -5.37
C SER A 347 -1.25 3.52 -5.40
N LYS A 348 -1.27 4.79 -5.81
CA LYS A 348 -0.05 5.58 -6.07
C LYS A 348 0.30 6.52 -4.92
N ASN A 349 -0.59 6.62 -3.93
CA ASN A 349 -0.43 7.23 -2.62
C ASN A 349 -0.26 6.13 -1.55
N ASP A 350 -1.26 5.26 -1.41
CA ASP A 350 -1.41 4.21 -0.41
C ASP A 350 -0.34 3.12 -0.55
N ASN A 351 -0.54 2.21 -1.52
CA ASN A 351 0.27 1.01 -1.73
C ASN A 351 1.77 1.34 -1.84
N LYS A 352 2.12 2.57 -2.25
CA LYS A 352 3.50 3.07 -2.33
C LYS A 352 3.97 3.80 -1.06
N TYR A 353 3.34 4.91 -0.65
CA TYR A 353 3.89 5.74 0.43
C TYR A 353 3.52 5.26 1.84
N GLY A 354 2.40 4.55 2.01
CA GLY A 354 2.06 3.97 3.31
C GLY A 354 2.80 2.65 3.55
N CYS A 355 3.11 1.86 2.52
CA CYS A 355 4.12 0.79 2.63
C CYS A 355 5.51 1.36 2.92
N ARG A 356 5.89 2.49 2.30
CA ARG A 356 7.13 3.23 2.64
C ARG A 356 7.19 3.65 4.11
N HIS A 357 6.06 4.03 4.71
CA HIS A 357 5.97 4.37 6.14
C HIS A 357 6.02 3.12 7.02
N SER A 358 5.16 2.13 6.74
CA SER A 358 4.75 1.10 7.69
C SER A 358 5.59 -0.18 7.69
N LEU A 359 6.31 -0.48 6.60
CA LEU A 359 7.18 -1.66 6.56
C LEU A 359 8.32 -1.57 7.59
N ASN A 360 9.08 -0.47 7.57
CA ASN A 360 10.22 -0.35 8.49
C ASN A 360 9.79 -0.16 9.96
N ASP A 361 8.62 0.43 10.21
CA ASP A 361 7.99 0.49 11.53
C ASP A 361 7.65 -0.91 12.06
N ALA A 362 6.98 -1.75 11.27
CA ALA A 362 6.66 -3.11 11.66
C ALA A 362 7.90 -4.00 11.91
N ILE A 363 8.95 -3.86 11.10
CA ILE A 363 10.22 -4.57 11.34
C ILE A 363 10.87 -4.09 12.65
N LYS A 364 10.86 -2.78 12.93
CA LYS A 364 11.35 -2.20 14.20
C LYS A 364 10.54 -2.73 15.38
N ARG A 365 9.21 -2.60 15.40
CA ARG A 365 8.35 -3.10 16.48
C ARG A 365 8.44 -4.62 16.67
N GLY A 366 8.63 -5.38 15.59
CA GLY A 366 8.81 -6.83 15.64
C GLY A 366 10.15 -7.25 16.26
N THR A 367 11.26 -6.61 15.86
CA THR A 367 12.62 -7.17 16.07
C THR A 367 13.60 -6.25 16.81
N ASP A 368 13.28 -4.97 16.95
CA ASP A 368 14.16 -3.90 17.44
C ASP A 368 15.53 -3.85 16.74
N HIS A 369 15.62 -4.40 15.53
CA HIS A 369 16.87 -4.53 14.79
C HIS A 369 17.30 -3.19 14.18
N LEU A 370 18.57 -2.83 14.38
CA LEU A 370 19.26 -1.89 13.50
C LEU A 370 19.15 -2.40 12.05
N LEU A 371 18.69 -1.53 11.15
CA LEU A 371 18.56 -1.80 9.73
C LEU A 371 19.80 -1.33 8.95
N SER A 372 20.35 -0.18 9.32
CA SER A 372 21.47 0.47 8.62
C SER A 372 22.68 -0.45 8.45
N GLY A 373 23.22 -0.53 7.23
CA GLY A 373 24.40 -1.35 6.90
C GLY A 373 24.13 -2.85 6.67
N LYS A 374 22.91 -3.34 6.89
CA LYS A 374 22.50 -4.72 6.55
C LYS A 374 22.04 -4.83 5.09
N GLN A 375 22.04 -6.04 4.53
CA GLN A 375 21.53 -6.29 3.18
C GLN A 375 20.07 -6.76 3.19
N ALA A 376 19.25 -6.20 2.32
CA ALA A 376 17.86 -6.60 2.14
C ALA A 376 17.58 -7.04 0.70
N LEU A 377 16.65 -7.98 0.52
CA LEU A 377 16.10 -8.36 -0.78
C LEU A 377 14.59 -8.10 -0.79
N VAL A 378 14.13 -7.25 -1.71
CA VAL A 378 12.69 -7.01 -1.95
C VAL A 378 12.29 -7.79 -3.19
N ILE A 379 11.24 -8.60 -3.08
CA ILE A 379 10.68 -9.41 -4.16
C ILE A 379 9.46 -8.68 -4.72
N GLY A 380 9.55 -8.30 -6.00
CA GLY A 380 8.60 -7.41 -6.65
C GLY A 380 9.00 -5.94 -6.54
N TYR A 381 8.64 -5.17 -7.57
CA TYR A 381 8.87 -3.73 -7.68
C TYR A 381 7.66 -3.01 -8.29
N GLY A 382 6.44 -3.50 -8.03
CA GLY A 382 5.18 -2.74 -8.18
C GLY A 382 5.12 -1.55 -7.22
N ASP A 383 3.94 -0.94 -6.99
CA ASP A 383 3.84 0.17 -6.03
C ASP A 383 4.24 -0.24 -4.60
N VAL A 384 3.83 -1.43 -4.15
CA VAL A 384 4.22 -2.02 -2.85
C VAL A 384 5.73 -2.25 -2.79
N GLY A 385 6.32 -2.83 -3.83
CA GLY A 385 7.77 -3.06 -3.91
C GLY A 385 8.59 -1.77 -3.93
N LYS A 386 8.16 -0.75 -4.70
CA LYS A 386 8.74 0.61 -4.70
C LYS A 386 8.68 1.26 -3.31
N GLY A 387 7.52 1.17 -2.66
CA GLY A 387 7.31 1.66 -1.31
C GLY A 387 8.24 0.98 -0.31
N SER A 388 8.27 -0.35 -0.36
CA SER A 388 9.07 -1.23 0.50
C SER A 388 10.57 -0.99 0.36
N ALA A 389 11.10 -1.01 -0.86
CA ALA A 389 12.51 -0.76 -1.14
C ALA A 389 12.94 0.63 -0.65
N GLN A 390 12.09 1.66 -0.82
CA GLN A 390 12.35 2.99 -0.27
C GLN A 390 12.23 3.04 1.27
N SER A 391 11.35 2.25 1.88
CA SER A 391 11.22 2.10 3.35
C SER A 391 12.52 1.61 3.99
N LEU A 392 13.22 0.70 3.32
CA LEU A 392 14.48 0.10 3.78
C LEU A 392 15.69 0.95 3.39
N ARG A 393 15.73 1.50 2.17
CA ARG A 393 16.83 2.34 1.69
C ARG A 393 16.97 3.65 2.46
N GLN A 394 15.87 4.26 2.90
CA GLN A 394 15.92 5.47 3.74
C GLN A 394 16.48 5.21 5.16
N GLU A 395 16.48 3.96 5.62
CA GLU A 395 17.09 3.53 6.89
C GLU A 395 18.56 3.11 6.72
N GLY A 396 19.12 3.26 5.50
CA GLY A 396 20.50 2.89 5.20
C GLY A 396 20.76 1.40 4.97
N MET A 397 19.73 0.62 4.61
CA MET A 397 19.93 -0.76 4.14
C MET A 397 20.55 -0.79 2.73
N ILE A 398 21.38 -1.80 2.45
CA ILE A 398 21.82 -2.13 1.11
C ILE A 398 20.71 -2.99 0.48
N VAL A 399 19.81 -2.35 -0.25
CA VAL A 399 18.62 -3.01 -0.84
C VAL A 399 18.92 -3.53 -2.25
N LYS A 400 18.63 -4.81 -2.45
CA LYS A 400 18.52 -5.48 -3.75
C LYS A 400 17.05 -5.71 -4.09
N VAL A 401 16.76 -5.81 -5.39
CA VAL A 401 15.40 -6.04 -5.91
C VAL A 401 15.43 -7.24 -6.86
N THR A 402 14.37 -8.05 -6.86
CA THR A 402 14.10 -9.04 -7.92
C THR A 402 12.73 -8.75 -8.54
N GLU A 403 12.62 -8.91 -9.86
CA GLU A 403 11.42 -8.62 -10.65
C GLU A 403 11.30 -9.58 -11.84
N VAL A 404 10.05 -9.78 -12.29
CA VAL A 404 9.69 -10.49 -13.52
C VAL A 404 9.21 -9.54 -14.62
N ASP A 405 8.71 -8.35 -14.27
CA ASP A 405 8.42 -7.29 -15.25
C ASP A 405 9.69 -6.48 -15.57
N PRO A 406 10.21 -6.52 -16.82
CA PRO A 406 11.38 -5.75 -17.20
C PRO A 406 11.17 -4.23 -17.11
N ILE A 407 9.93 -3.72 -17.13
CA ILE A 407 9.63 -2.29 -16.96
C ILE A 407 9.80 -1.90 -15.49
N CYS A 408 9.28 -2.69 -14.54
CA CYS A 408 9.51 -2.47 -13.11
C CYS A 408 10.98 -2.72 -12.72
N ALA A 409 11.64 -3.73 -13.30
CA ALA A 409 13.08 -3.97 -13.13
C ALA A 409 13.94 -2.79 -13.61
N MET A 410 13.64 -2.23 -14.79
CA MET A 410 14.29 -1.01 -15.30
C MET A 410 14.11 0.17 -14.34
N GLN A 411 12.93 0.32 -13.73
CA GLN A 411 12.68 1.37 -12.73
C GLN A 411 13.53 1.15 -11.47
N ALA A 412 13.66 -0.09 -10.98
CA ALA A 412 14.52 -0.39 -9.82
C ALA A 412 15.98 0.03 -10.07
N CYS A 413 16.53 -0.30 -11.24
CA CYS A 413 17.88 0.12 -11.64
C CYS A 413 18.02 1.66 -11.69
N MET A 414 17.01 2.37 -12.22
CA MET A 414 17.02 3.85 -12.31
C MET A 414 16.83 4.54 -10.95
N ASP A 415 16.09 3.92 -10.01
CA ASP A 415 15.89 4.39 -8.64
C ASP A 415 17.12 4.14 -7.73
N GLY A 416 18.14 3.46 -8.26
CA GLY A 416 19.44 3.19 -7.63
C GLY A 416 19.54 1.85 -6.91
N PHE A 417 18.75 0.84 -7.31
CA PHE A 417 18.78 -0.51 -6.74
C PHE A 417 19.53 -1.50 -7.64
N GLU A 418 20.17 -2.49 -7.01
CA GLU A 418 20.81 -3.61 -7.69
C GLU A 418 19.76 -4.69 -7.98
N LEU A 419 19.48 -4.93 -9.27
CA LEU A 419 18.61 -6.00 -9.72
C LEU A 419 19.35 -7.35 -9.65
N VAL A 420 18.73 -8.33 -9.00
CA VAL A 420 19.23 -9.71 -8.83
C VAL A 420 18.08 -10.70 -8.98
N SER A 421 18.38 -11.99 -9.04
CA SER A 421 17.40 -13.07 -8.87
C SER A 421 17.81 -13.97 -7.71
N PRO A 422 16.88 -14.58 -6.95
CA PRO A 422 17.18 -15.70 -6.06
C PRO A 422 17.73 -16.93 -6.79
N PHE A 423 17.57 -16.99 -8.12
CA PHE A 423 17.88 -18.11 -8.99
C PHE A 423 19.00 -17.77 -9.97
N ILE A 424 19.93 -18.70 -10.19
CA ILE A 424 21.00 -18.65 -11.17
C ILE A 424 20.40 -18.38 -12.56
N ASP A 425 20.97 -17.40 -13.26
CA ASP A 425 20.53 -16.88 -14.56
C ASP A 425 19.05 -16.44 -14.66
N GLY A 426 18.31 -16.42 -13.53
CA GLY A 426 16.88 -16.08 -13.46
C GLY A 426 15.93 -17.29 -13.42
N GLU A 427 16.41 -18.51 -13.62
CA GLU A 427 15.59 -19.68 -13.93
C GLU A 427 15.20 -20.48 -12.66
N ASN A 428 13.92 -20.42 -12.24
CA ASN A 428 13.40 -21.28 -11.17
C ASN A 428 12.92 -22.64 -11.73
N ASP A 429 13.76 -23.66 -11.64
CA ASP A 429 13.45 -25.05 -11.99
C ASP A 429 12.87 -25.88 -10.81
N GLY A 430 12.65 -25.25 -9.64
CA GLY A 430 12.20 -25.90 -8.41
C GLY A 430 13.26 -26.71 -7.66
N THR A 431 14.51 -26.75 -8.13
CA THR A 431 15.59 -27.50 -7.49
C THR A 431 16.39 -26.67 -6.48
N GLU A 432 17.22 -27.35 -5.68
CA GLU A 432 18.23 -26.68 -4.84
C GLU A 432 19.51 -26.30 -5.59
N ALA A 433 19.61 -26.63 -6.89
CA ALA A 433 20.78 -26.34 -7.73
C ALA A 433 20.66 -25.00 -8.46
N SER A 434 19.43 -24.57 -8.77
CA SER A 434 19.15 -23.26 -9.36
C SER A 434 19.23 -22.10 -8.36
N ILE A 435 19.30 -22.33 -7.04
CA ILE A 435 19.35 -21.24 -6.05
C ILE A 435 20.73 -20.56 -6.00
N ASP A 436 20.78 -19.23 -6.09
CA ASP A 436 21.99 -18.46 -5.73
C ASP A 436 22.18 -18.42 -4.21
N LYS A 437 22.78 -19.50 -3.69
CA LYS A 437 23.19 -19.65 -2.30
C LYS A 437 24.27 -18.63 -1.89
N ALA A 438 25.01 -18.05 -2.83
CA ALA A 438 26.03 -17.02 -2.57
C ALA A 438 25.42 -15.62 -2.44
N LEU A 439 24.26 -15.34 -3.06
CA LEU A 439 23.42 -14.18 -2.79
C LEU A 439 22.66 -14.34 -1.47
N LEU A 440 21.81 -15.37 -1.36
CA LEU A 440 20.86 -15.50 -0.24
C LEU A 440 21.56 -15.69 1.12
N GLY A 441 22.74 -16.32 1.14
CA GLY A 441 23.59 -16.42 2.33
C GLY A 441 24.13 -15.08 2.88
N LYS A 442 23.92 -13.96 2.18
CA LYS A 442 24.32 -12.60 2.62
C LYS A 442 23.15 -11.76 3.13
N ILE A 443 21.92 -12.07 2.75
CA ILE A 443 20.71 -11.28 3.01
C ILE A 443 20.30 -11.35 4.48
N ASP A 444 20.12 -10.19 5.13
CA ASP A 444 19.67 -10.07 6.52
C ASP A 444 18.14 -9.92 6.66
N LEU A 445 17.46 -9.51 5.59
CA LEU A 445 16.02 -9.26 5.52
C LEU A 445 15.49 -9.59 4.12
N ILE A 446 14.43 -10.39 4.03
CA ILE A 446 13.68 -10.60 2.79
C ILE A 446 12.23 -10.13 2.93
N VAL A 447 11.73 -9.42 1.92
CA VAL A 447 10.38 -8.84 1.91
C VAL A 447 9.66 -9.21 0.61
N THR A 448 8.51 -9.87 0.71
CA THR A 448 7.66 -10.20 -0.45
C THR A 448 6.57 -9.14 -0.67
N THR A 449 6.34 -8.75 -1.92
CA THR A 449 5.52 -7.58 -2.30
C THR A 449 4.70 -7.77 -3.59
N THR A 450 4.52 -9.01 -4.04
CA THR A 450 4.14 -9.33 -5.42
C THR A 450 2.64 -9.53 -5.65
N GLY A 451 1.89 -9.94 -4.63
CA GLY A 451 0.53 -10.46 -4.78
C GLY A 451 0.47 -11.82 -5.50
N ASN A 452 1.60 -12.55 -5.58
CA ASN A 452 1.77 -13.80 -6.31
C ASN A 452 2.29 -14.93 -5.39
N VAL A 453 2.08 -16.18 -5.79
CA VAL A 453 2.31 -17.36 -4.95
C VAL A 453 3.77 -17.85 -4.96
N ASN A 454 4.25 -18.29 -3.79
CA ASN A 454 5.52 -19.00 -3.57
C ASN A 454 6.77 -18.28 -4.11
N VAL A 455 6.79 -16.95 -4.03
CA VAL A 455 7.92 -16.13 -4.51
C VAL A 455 9.11 -16.10 -3.54
N CYS A 456 8.90 -16.53 -2.29
CA CYS A 456 9.94 -16.89 -1.33
C CYS A 456 9.80 -18.37 -0.93
N ASP A 457 10.31 -19.25 -1.80
CA ASP A 457 10.09 -20.69 -1.70
C ASP A 457 10.92 -21.42 -0.63
N SER A 458 10.60 -22.69 -0.41
CA SER A 458 11.30 -23.56 0.55
C SER A 458 12.79 -23.77 0.28
N ASN A 459 13.28 -23.63 -0.95
CA ASN A 459 14.71 -23.73 -1.26
C ASN A 459 15.43 -22.40 -0.97
N MET A 460 14.80 -21.26 -1.24
CA MET A 460 15.27 -19.94 -0.82
C MET A 460 15.36 -19.86 0.71
N LEU A 461 14.33 -20.33 1.43
CA LEU A 461 14.29 -20.33 2.91
C LEU A 461 15.42 -21.17 3.53
N LYS A 462 15.82 -22.30 2.91
CA LYS A 462 17.02 -23.06 3.31
C LYS A 462 18.31 -22.27 3.08
N ALA A 463 18.40 -21.55 1.95
CA ALA A 463 19.60 -20.85 1.49
C ALA A 463 19.85 -19.49 2.17
N LEU A 464 18.84 -18.90 2.82
CA LEU A 464 18.97 -17.65 3.56
C LEU A 464 20.07 -17.71 4.64
N LYS A 465 20.73 -16.57 4.85
CA LYS A 465 21.64 -16.32 5.97
C LYS A 465 21.00 -16.73 7.31
N LYS A 466 21.79 -17.33 8.20
CA LYS A 466 21.35 -17.58 9.58
C LYS A 466 20.90 -16.27 10.23
N ARG A 467 19.75 -16.30 10.89
CA ARG A 467 19.12 -15.20 11.64
C ARG A 467 18.60 -14.05 10.76
N ALA A 468 18.39 -14.30 9.46
CA ALA A 468 17.69 -13.38 8.58
C ALA A 468 16.22 -13.22 9.00
N VAL A 469 15.68 -12.01 8.81
CA VAL A 469 14.26 -11.70 8.97
C VAL A 469 13.52 -12.02 7.67
N VAL A 470 12.35 -12.64 7.80
CA VAL A 470 11.44 -12.99 6.70
C VAL A 470 10.08 -12.36 6.98
N CYS A 471 9.57 -11.59 6.03
CA CYS A 471 8.24 -10.99 6.14
C CYS A 471 7.60 -10.73 4.77
N ASN A 472 6.28 -10.54 4.78
CA ASN A 472 5.46 -10.24 3.63
C ASN A 472 4.70 -8.94 3.84
N ILE A 473 4.43 -8.20 2.77
CA ILE A 473 3.54 -7.02 2.80
C ILE A 473 2.57 -6.99 1.60
N GLY A 474 2.55 -8.05 0.78
CA GLY A 474 1.39 -8.37 -0.05
C GLY A 474 0.24 -8.94 0.77
N HIS A 475 -0.94 -9.08 0.14
CA HIS A 475 -2.20 -9.33 0.86
C HIS A 475 -2.26 -10.72 1.54
N PHE A 476 -1.92 -11.80 0.82
CA PHE A 476 -1.95 -13.18 1.33
C PHE A 476 -0.55 -13.71 1.69
N ASP A 477 -0.48 -14.60 2.68
CA ASP A 477 0.81 -15.14 3.19
C ASP A 477 1.48 -16.16 2.29
N ASN A 478 0.75 -16.68 1.30
CA ASN A 478 1.23 -17.63 0.30
C ASN A 478 2.31 -17.07 -0.65
N GLU A 479 2.72 -15.80 -0.53
CA GLU A 479 3.98 -15.32 -1.10
C GLU A 479 5.21 -16.07 -0.55
N ILE A 480 5.11 -16.63 0.67
CA ILE A 480 6.18 -17.38 1.37
C ILE A 480 5.70 -18.83 1.61
N ASP A 481 6.59 -19.82 1.48
CA ASP A 481 6.29 -21.22 1.82
C ASP A 481 6.23 -21.46 3.35
N THR A 482 5.25 -20.85 4.03
CA THR A 482 5.02 -21.02 5.48
C THR A 482 4.61 -22.45 5.81
N ALA A 483 3.95 -23.15 4.88
CA ALA A 483 3.56 -24.55 5.01
C ALA A 483 4.78 -25.49 5.11
N PHE A 484 5.80 -25.31 4.27
CA PHE A 484 7.08 -25.99 4.41
C PHE A 484 7.72 -25.70 5.78
N MET A 485 7.72 -24.44 6.22
CA MET A 485 8.30 -24.08 7.52
C MET A 485 7.57 -24.75 8.69
N ARG A 486 6.23 -24.81 8.71
CA ARG A 486 5.47 -25.51 9.76
C ARG A 486 5.68 -27.03 9.72
N LYS A 487 5.89 -27.61 8.54
CA LYS A 487 6.07 -29.06 8.35
C LYS A 487 7.47 -29.56 8.73
N ASN A 488 8.52 -28.77 8.51
CA ASN A 488 9.91 -29.25 8.56
C ASN A 488 10.74 -28.64 9.70
N TRP A 489 10.31 -27.52 10.30
CA TRP A 489 11.10 -26.75 11.26
C TRP A 489 10.31 -26.44 12.53
N ALA A 490 11.00 -26.31 13.66
CA ALA A 490 10.38 -25.95 14.93
C ALA A 490 10.18 -24.44 15.06
N TRP A 491 9.03 -24.02 15.61
CA TRP A 491 8.66 -22.62 15.79
C TRP A 491 8.74 -22.26 17.28
N GLU A 492 9.55 -21.26 17.62
CA GLU A 492 9.65 -20.66 18.95
C GLU A 492 9.04 -19.26 18.88
N GLU A 493 7.90 -19.04 19.55
CA GLU A 493 7.34 -17.68 19.69
C GLU A 493 8.25 -16.85 20.61
N VAL A 494 8.66 -15.66 20.14
CA VAL A 494 9.40 -14.68 20.94
C VAL A 494 8.43 -13.72 21.64
N LYS A 495 7.39 -13.33 20.92
CA LYS A 495 6.23 -12.53 21.32
C LYS A 495 5.17 -12.65 20.19
N PRO A 496 3.91 -12.20 20.39
CA PRO A 496 2.88 -12.31 19.36
C PRO A 496 3.34 -11.75 18.00
N GLN A 497 3.01 -12.49 16.94
CA GLN A 497 3.42 -12.23 15.55
C GLN A 497 4.96 -12.19 15.31
N VAL A 498 5.80 -12.76 16.19
CA VAL A 498 7.26 -12.86 16.01
C VAL A 498 7.79 -14.24 16.41
N HIS A 499 8.24 -15.02 15.43
CA HIS A 499 8.69 -16.40 15.64
C HIS A 499 10.13 -16.62 15.18
N LYS A 500 10.94 -17.31 16.01
CA LYS A 500 12.19 -17.95 15.57
C LYS A 500 11.84 -19.29 14.91
N ILE A 501 12.29 -19.51 13.69
CA ILE A 501 12.03 -20.73 12.91
C ILE A 501 13.33 -21.54 12.84
N HIS A 502 13.43 -22.61 13.64
CA HIS A 502 14.67 -23.37 13.85
C HIS A 502 14.89 -24.38 12.72
N ARG A 503 15.91 -24.13 11.90
CA ARG A 503 16.15 -24.92 10.67
C ARG A 503 16.78 -26.29 10.92
N THR A 504 17.11 -26.60 12.18
CA THR A 504 17.69 -27.87 12.64
C THR A 504 16.76 -29.07 12.54
N GLY A 505 15.44 -28.85 12.42
CA GLY A 505 14.43 -29.90 12.26
C GLY A 505 13.11 -29.59 12.98
N PRO A 506 12.10 -30.48 12.86
CA PRO A 506 10.82 -30.31 13.54
C PRO A 506 10.86 -30.83 14.98
N GLY A 507 9.97 -30.31 15.84
CA GLY A 507 9.84 -30.74 17.24
C GLY A 507 10.64 -29.89 18.21
N SER A 508 11.50 -30.52 19.02
CA SER A 508 12.30 -29.84 20.05
C SER A 508 13.46 -29.05 19.45
N PHE A 509 13.62 -27.80 19.89
CA PHE A 509 14.74 -26.93 19.53
C PHE A 509 15.67 -26.66 20.71
N ASP A 510 16.93 -26.33 20.43
CA ASP A 510 17.81 -25.66 21.39
C ASP A 510 17.52 -24.15 21.36
N ALA A 511 17.24 -23.54 22.51
CA ALA A 511 17.03 -22.10 22.65
C ALA A 511 18.27 -21.28 22.24
N GLN A 512 19.48 -21.87 22.38
CA GLN A 512 20.77 -21.28 21.99
C GLN A 512 21.19 -21.64 20.55
N ASN A 513 20.34 -22.34 19.79
CA ASN A 513 20.59 -22.61 18.37
C ASN A 513 20.87 -21.31 17.60
N ASP A 514 21.91 -21.31 16.77
CA ASP A 514 22.26 -20.16 15.93
C ASP A 514 21.59 -20.21 14.54
N ASP A 515 21.09 -21.37 14.10
CA ASP A 515 20.48 -21.59 12.78
C ASP A 515 18.95 -21.51 12.82
N TYR A 516 18.46 -20.28 12.91
CA TYR A 516 17.04 -19.96 12.79
C TYR A 516 16.81 -18.82 11.78
N LEU A 517 15.57 -18.67 11.32
CA LEU A 517 15.07 -17.44 10.68
C LEU A 517 14.14 -16.70 11.65
N ILE A 518 13.87 -15.42 11.44
CA ILE A 518 12.86 -14.66 12.20
C ILE A 518 11.69 -14.38 11.27
N LEU A 519 10.55 -15.04 11.49
CA LEU A 519 9.33 -14.83 10.73
C LEU A 519 8.41 -13.83 11.44
N LEU A 520 8.00 -12.79 10.71
CA LEU A 520 7.05 -11.78 11.19
C LEU A 520 5.64 -12.06 10.65
N ALA A 521 4.62 -11.74 11.46
CA ALA A 521 3.18 -11.93 11.18
C ALA A 521 2.79 -13.33 10.67
N GLU A 522 3.62 -14.35 10.95
CA GLU A 522 3.51 -15.70 10.39
C GLU A 522 3.35 -15.72 8.85
N GLY A 523 4.00 -14.78 8.16
CA GLY A 523 3.91 -14.61 6.71
C GLY A 523 2.75 -13.73 6.21
N ARG A 524 1.81 -13.31 7.06
CA ARG A 524 0.74 -12.37 6.67
C ARG A 524 1.30 -10.94 6.58
N LEU A 525 0.49 -10.00 6.08
CA LEU A 525 0.89 -8.60 5.86
C LEU A 525 1.45 -7.90 7.12
N VAL A 526 2.78 -7.75 7.13
CA VAL A 526 3.59 -7.43 8.32
C VAL A 526 3.31 -6.04 8.89
N ASN A 527 2.94 -5.09 8.06
CA ASN A 527 2.68 -3.71 8.46
C ASN A 527 1.49 -3.57 9.42
N LEU A 528 0.43 -4.35 9.23
CA LEU A 528 -0.71 -4.42 10.15
C LEU A 528 -0.48 -5.50 11.21
N GLY A 529 0.16 -6.62 10.85
CA GLY A 529 0.49 -7.71 11.76
C GLY A 529 1.35 -7.28 12.95
N ASN A 530 2.49 -6.62 12.69
CA ASN A 530 3.47 -6.22 13.71
C ASN A 530 3.46 -4.70 14.05
N ALA A 531 2.70 -3.89 13.33
CA ALA A 531 2.49 -2.47 13.66
C ALA A 531 1.01 -2.07 13.55
N THR A 532 0.71 -1.01 12.80
CA THR A 532 -0.62 -0.37 12.71
C THR A 532 -0.99 0.01 11.28
N GLY A 533 -0.35 -0.64 10.29
CA GLY A 533 -0.63 -0.41 8.87
C GLY A 533 -0.30 0.99 8.37
N HIS A 534 -1.06 1.43 7.37
CA HIS A 534 -0.87 2.69 6.66
C HIS A 534 -1.40 3.87 7.50
N PRO A 535 -0.68 5.00 7.59
CA PRO A 535 -1.05 6.10 8.48
C PRO A 535 -2.30 6.83 7.98
N SER A 536 -3.08 7.43 8.89
CA SER A 536 -4.41 7.97 8.60
C SER A 536 -4.45 8.95 7.42
N ARG A 537 -3.48 9.86 7.31
CA ARG A 537 -3.38 10.84 6.21
C ARG A 537 -3.08 10.22 4.83
N ILE A 538 -2.64 8.96 4.78
CA ILE A 538 -2.50 8.21 3.53
C ILE A 538 -3.82 7.49 3.22
N MET A 539 -4.43 6.83 4.22
CA MET A 539 -5.75 6.18 4.07
C MET A 539 -6.90 7.16 3.79
N ASP A 540 -6.73 8.46 4.11
CA ASP A 540 -7.63 9.54 3.70
C ASP A 540 -7.96 9.50 2.19
N GLY A 541 -6.94 9.23 1.36
CA GLY A 541 -7.10 9.12 -0.09
C GLY A 541 -7.93 7.89 -0.47
N SER A 542 -7.50 6.70 -0.01
CA SER A 542 -8.17 5.44 -0.33
C SER A 542 -9.62 5.41 0.15
N PHE A 543 -9.86 5.81 1.40
CA PHE A 543 -11.19 5.75 2.00
C PHE A 543 -12.13 6.87 1.53
N ALA A 544 -11.60 8.00 1.06
CA ALA A 544 -12.41 8.96 0.31
C ALA A 544 -12.89 8.39 -1.04
N ASN A 545 -12.04 7.61 -1.74
CA ASN A 545 -12.47 6.90 -2.94
C ASN A 545 -13.48 5.78 -2.62
N GLN A 546 -13.31 5.01 -1.54
CA GLN A 546 -14.31 4.02 -1.09
C GLN A 546 -15.70 4.66 -0.88
N VAL A 547 -15.78 5.79 -0.16
CA VAL A 547 -17.06 6.49 0.06
C VAL A 547 -17.68 6.97 -1.26
N LEU A 548 -16.87 7.51 -2.18
CA LEU A 548 -17.36 7.96 -3.49
C LEU A 548 -17.82 6.79 -4.38
N ALA A 549 -17.14 5.64 -4.31
CA ALA A 549 -17.52 4.42 -5.02
C ALA A 549 -18.80 3.79 -4.46
N GLN A 550 -18.97 3.79 -3.13
CA GLN A 550 -20.19 3.35 -2.46
C GLN A 550 -21.39 4.21 -2.87
N ILE A 551 -21.22 5.55 -2.88
CA ILE A 551 -22.26 6.48 -3.36
C ILE A 551 -22.61 6.18 -4.83
N PHE A 552 -21.61 6.08 -5.71
CA PHE A 552 -21.83 5.84 -7.14
C PHE A 552 -22.60 4.55 -7.44
N LEU A 553 -22.18 3.42 -6.87
CA LEU A 553 -22.85 2.13 -7.09
C LEU A 553 -24.23 2.06 -6.41
N PHE A 554 -24.37 2.66 -5.23
CA PHE A 554 -25.66 2.71 -4.54
C PHE A 554 -26.67 3.58 -5.31
N GLU A 555 -26.28 4.75 -5.81
CA GLU A 555 -27.13 5.60 -6.66
C GLU A 555 -27.51 4.92 -7.99
N GLN A 556 -26.61 4.11 -8.56
CA GLN A 556 -26.87 3.33 -9.78
C GLN A 556 -27.97 2.25 -9.61
N LYS A 557 -28.26 1.82 -8.37
CA LYS A 557 -29.34 0.87 -8.04
C LYS A 557 -29.36 -0.40 -8.91
N TYR A 558 -28.18 -0.98 -9.20
CA TYR A 558 -28.04 -2.09 -10.17
C TYR A 558 -29.03 -3.24 -9.96
N ALA A 559 -29.24 -3.67 -8.71
CA ALA A 559 -30.19 -4.73 -8.35
C ALA A 559 -31.62 -4.51 -8.90
N ASP A 560 -32.07 -3.26 -9.00
CA ASP A 560 -33.41 -2.88 -9.44
C ASP A 560 -33.51 -2.69 -10.97
N LEU A 561 -32.38 -2.74 -11.69
CA LEU A 561 -32.34 -2.55 -13.14
C LEU A 561 -32.95 -3.75 -13.88
N ALA A 562 -33.66 -3.46 -14.97
CA ALA A 562 -34.14 -4.48 -15.90
C ALA A 562 -32.97 -5.31 -16.49
N PRO A 563 -33.14 -6.61 -16.80
CA PRO A 563 -32.04 -7.50 -17.17
C PRO A 563 -31.12 -7.01 -18.30
N ALA A 564 -31.66 -6.33 -19.31
CA ALA A 564 -30.86 -5.72 -20.38
C ALA A 564 -29.93 -4.61 -19.86
N LYS A 565 -30.38 -3.81 -18.89
CA LYS A 565 -29.56 -2.77 -18.24
C LYS A 565 -28.62 -3.33 -17.18
N LYS A 566 -28.92 -4.48 -16.56
CA LYS A 566 -27.91 -5.25 -15.80
C LYS A 566 -26.79 -5.72 -16.73
N ALA A 567 -27.11 -6.31 -17.88
CA ALA A 567 -26.10 -6.76 -18.85
C ALA A 567 -25.21 -5.62 -19.40
N GLU A 568 -25.76 -4.43 -19.65
CA GLU A 568 -24.99 -3.23 -20.03
C GLU A 568 -24.07 -2.68 -18.92
N ARG A 569 -24.28 -3.09 -17.66
CA ARG A 569 -23.65 -2.49 -16.47
C ARG A 569 -22.89 -3.48 -15.59
N LEU A 570 -22.78 -4.74 -15.99
CA LEU A 570 -22.00 -5.75 -15.27
C LEU A 570 -20.51 -5.62 -15.65
N THR A 571 -19.84 -4.66 -15.02
CA THR A 571 -18.47 -4.24 -15.33
C THR A 571 -17.63 -4.13 -14.06
N VAL A 572 -16.30 -4.15 -14.23
CA VAL A 572 -15.32 -3.70 -13.22
C VAL A 572 -14.77 -2.37 -13.74
N GLU A 573 -15.16 -1.27 -13.10
CA GLU A 573 -14.82 0.11 -13.53
C GLU A 573 -13.96 0.83 -12.49
N VAL A 574 -13.30 1.92 -12.88
CA VAL A 574 -12.57 2.83 -11.97
C VAL A 574 -13.36 4.12 -11.80
N LEU A 575 -13.14 4.85 -10.69
CA LEU A 575 -13.79 6.15 -10.50
C LEU A 575 -13.38 7.15 -11.60
N PRO A 576 -14.31 8.03 -12.04
CA PRO A 576 -13.98 9.11 -12.97
C PRO A 576 -12.83 9.98 -12.43
N LYS A 577 -11.79 10.22 -13.25
CA LYS A 577 -10.58 10.99 -12.86
C LYS A 577 -10.88 12.36 -12.21
N LYS A 578 -12.05 12.96 -12.49
CA LYS A 578 -12.48 14.20 -11.83
C LYS A 578 -12.68 14.07 -10.31
N LEU A 579 -13.12 12.89 -9.84
CA LEU A 579 -13.28 12.59 -8.41
C LEU A 579 -11.92 12.31 -7.74
N ASP A 580 -11.05 11.55 -8.41
CA ASP A 580 -9.66 11.31 -8.01
C ASP A 580 -8.88 12.64 -7.83
N GLU A 581 -9.10 13.61 -8.74
CA GLU A 581 -8.59 14.98 -8.62
C GLU A 581 -9.23 15.79 -7.47
N GLU A 582 -10.51 15.58 -7.13
CA GLU A 582 -11.15 16.22 -5.97
C GLU A 582 -10.60 15.67 -4.64
N VAL A 583 -10.40 14.36 -4.53
CA VAL A 583 -9.72 13.72 -3.38
C VAL A 583 -8.30 14.26 -3.25
N ALA A 584 -7.52 14.29 -4.34
CA ALA A 584 -6.16 14.81 -4.35
C ALA A 584 -6.09 16.28 -3.87
N LEU A 585 -7.06 17.10 -4.25
CA LEU A 585 -7.11 18.51 -3.89
C LEU A 585 -7.36 18.73 -2.39
N GLU A 586 -8.23 17.94 -1.75
CA GLU A 586 -8.42 18.03 -0.29
C GLU A 586 -7.23 17.45 0.48
N MET A 587 -6.60 16.37 0.00
CA MET A 587 -5.35 15.86 0.58
C MET A 587 -4.22 16.91 0.53
N VAL A 588 -4.02 17.57 -0.61
CA VAL A 588 -3.01 18.64 -0.78
C VAL A 588 -3.28 19.83 0.15
N ARG A 589 -4.54 20.24 0.32
CA ARG A 589 -4.92 21.27 1.30
C ARG A 589 -4.64 20.84 2.74
N GLY A 590 -4.77 19.55 3.04
CA GLY A 590 -4.41 18.96 4.34
C GLY A 590 -2.94 19.18 4.73
N PHE A 591 -2.04 19.21 3.74
CA PHE A 591 -0.62 19.56 3.93
C PHE A 591 -0.35 21.09 3.88
N GLY A 592 -1.38 21.93 3.80
CA GLY A 592 -1.24 23.37 3.58
C GLY A 592 -0.82 23.76 2.16
N GLY A 593 -0.87 22.82 1.21
CA GLY A 593 -0.50 23.04 -0.19
C GLY A 593 -1.52 23.89 -0.95
N VAL A 594 -1.04 24.80 -1.80
CA VAL A 594 -1.87 25.68 -2.63
C VAL A 594 -1.70 25.31 -4.10
N VAL A 595 -2.76 24.75 -4.70
CA VAL A 595 -2.77 24.40 -6.13
C VAL A 595 -2.99 25.65 -6.99
N THR A 596 -2.07 25.92 -7.90
CA THR A 596 -2.18 27.01 -8.88
C THR A 596 -3.39 26.81 -9.79
N LYS A 597 -4.29 27.80 -9.85
CA LYS A 597 -5.37 27.83 -10.84
C LYS A 597 -4.84 28.29 -12.19
N LEU A 598 -5.22 27.58 -13.26
CA LEU A 598 -4.93 28.01 -14.63
C LEU A 598 -5.69 29.31 -14.95
N THR A 599 -5.05 30.24 -15.64
CA THR A 599 -5.78 31.25 -16.41
C THR A 599 -6.47 30.58 -17.59
N LYS A 600 -7.57 31.16 -18.09
CA LYS A 600 -8.28 30.61 -19.26
C LYS A 600 -7.33 30.40 -20.46
N THR A 601 -6.44 31.36 -20.73
CA THR A 601 -5.44 31.26 -21.82
C THR A 601 -4.51 30.05 -21.66
N GLN A 602 -4.14 29.67 -20.43
CA GLN A 602 -3.30 28.48 -20.20
C GLN A 602 -4.10 27.17 -20.34
N ALA A 603 -5.36 27.16 -19.91
CA ALA A 603 -6.26 26.02 -20.05
C ALA A 603 -6.60 25.75 -21.52
N ASP A 604 -6.99 26.80 -22.26
CA ASP A 604 -7.23 26.76 -23.71
C ASP A 604 -5.97 26.30 -24.47
N TYR A 605 -4.77 26.75 -24.07
CA TYR A 605 -3.49 26.39 -24.73
C TYR A 605 -3.12 24.90 -24.61
N ILE A 606 -3.47 24.24 -23.50
CA ILE A 606 -3.20 22.80 -23.29
C ILE A 606 -4.42 21.90 -23.52
N GLY A 607 -5.56 22.47 -23.94
CA GLY A 607 -6.78 21.72 -24.28
C GLY A 607 -7.54 21.15 -23.08
N VAL A 608 -7.57 21.86 -21.94
CA VAL A 608 -8.29 21.45 -20.72
C VAL A 608 -9.24 22.55 -20.22
N THR A 609 -10.15 22.19 -19.31
CA THR A 609 -10.91 23.13 -18.47
C THR A 609 -10.05 23.70 -17.34
N VAL A 610 -10.39 24.87 -16.80
CA VAL A 610 -9.69 25.46 -15.64
C VAL A 610 -9.89 24.61 -14.37
N GLU A 611 -10.99 23.85 -14.32
CA GLU A 611 -11.43 23.00 -13.21
C GLU A 611 -11.02 21.51 -13.36
N GLY A 612 -10.39 21.12 -14.48
CA GLY A 612 -10.05 19.75 -14.81
C GLY A 612 -11.22 18.91 -15.37
N PRO A 613 -10.97 17.66 -15.84
CA PRO A 613 -9.73 16.89 -15.68
C PRO A 613 -8.49 17.48 -16.35
N PHE A 614 -7.36 17.45 -15.65
CA PHE A 614 -6.08 18.04 -16.08
C PHE A 614 -5.19 17.07 -16.86
N LYS A 615 -5.60 15.81 -17.03
CA LYS A 615 -4.87 14.75 -17.75
C LYS A 615 -5.83 13.83 -18.54
N PRO A 616 -5.42 13.31 -19.71
CA PRO A 616 -6.18 12.28 -20.41
C PRO A 616 -6.15 10.96 -19.62
N HIS A 617 -7.13 10.08 -19.85
CA HIS A 617 -7.23 8.77 -19.18
C HIS A 617 -5.98 7.88 -19.39
N ALA A 618 -5.27 8.02 -20.51
CA ALA A 618 -4.05 7.26 -20.80
C ALA A 618 -2.79 7.79 -20.10
N TYR A 619 -2.88 8.92 -19.38
CA TYR A 619 -1.77 9.39 -18.55
C TYR A 619 -1.64 8.52 -17.30
N ARG A 620 -0.41 8.13 -16.95
CA ARG A 620 -0.20 7.10 -15.93
C ARG A 620 -0.36 7.57 -14.48
N TYR A 621 -0.47 8.90 -14.23
CA TYR A 621 -0.91 9.54 -12.97
C TYR A 621 -1.80 10.76 -13.25
#